data_AF-A0A3D3NU86-F1
#
_entry.id   AF-A0A3D3NU86-F1
#
_cell.length_a   1.000
_cell.length_b   1.000
_cell.length_c   1.000
_cell.angle_alpha   90.00
_cell.angle_beta   90.00
_cell.angle_gamma   90.00
#
_symmetry.space_group_name_H-M   'P 1'
#
loop_
_entity.id
_entity.type
_entity.pdbx_description
1 polymer ?
#
loop_
_entity_poly.entity_id
_entity_poly.type
_entity_poly.pdbx_seq_one_letter_code
_entity_poly.pdbx_strand_id
1 'polypeptide(L)'
;PSPTSHPRAEGVVSLVEQTRGARPMNEPGKWKPWFPVIDYTRCTNCMQCLSFCLFDVYGVSADHKIQVQNNDNCKTNCPACSRVCPEVAIMFPKYQGGPINGDEVSAADHGREKMKVDISSLLGGDIYAALKDRSAAAKSRFSKERSPDKALDERKKCLTKLVSDGFIPMDVLASLPSPDEILRKAEEAKAKAAAALAAQA
;
A
#
# COMPACT_ATOMS: atom_id res chain seq x y z
N PRO A 1 -16.90 -30.05 35.11
CA PRO A 1 -16.33 -28.69 34.99
C PRO A 1 -17.45 -27.68 34.69
N SER A 2 -18.07 -27.19 35.75
CA SER A 2 -19.19 -26.25 35.73
C SER A 2 -18.73 -24.85 35.31
N PRO A 3 -19.48 -24.11 34.48
CA PRO A 3 -19.13 -22.75 34.12
C PRO A 3 -19.40 -21.84 35.34
N THR A 4 -18.37 -21.16 35.81
CA THR A 4 -18.47 -20.15 36.87
C THR A 4 -19.17 -18.91 36.30
N SER A 5 -20.50 -18.85 36.44
CA SER A 5 -21.28 -17.63 36.24
C SER A 5 -20.83 -16.58 37.25
N HIS A 6 -20.04 -15.61 36.80
CA HIS A 6 -19.59 -14.50 37.64
C HIS A 6 -20.78 -13.53 37.82
N PRO A 7 -21.33 -13.34 39.03
CA PRO A 7 -22.52 -12.49 39.26
C PRO A 7 -22.31 -11.02 38.88
N ARG A 8 -21.05 -10.61 38.70
CA ARG A 8 -20.66 -9.28 38.21
C ARG A 8 -20.94 -9.08 36.72
N ALA A 9 -20.96 -10.15 35.93
CA ALA A 9 -21.20 -10.08 34.49
C ALA A 9 -22.69 -9.87 34.18
N GLU A 10 -23.59 -10.56 34.90
CA GLU A 10 -25.04 -10.41 34.73
C GLU A 10 -25.53 -8.99 35.08
N GLY A 11 -24.97 -8.38 36.14
CA GLY A 11 -25.26 -6.99 36.50
C GLY A 11 -24.74 -5.97 35.48
N VAL A 12 -23.64 -6.28 34.79
CA VAL A 12 -23.12 -5.43 33.69
C VAL A 12 -24.01 -5.56 32.45
N VAL A 13 -24.46 -6.77 32.12
CA VAL A 13 -25.35 -7.01 30.97
C VAL A 13 -26.67 -6.30 31.15
N SER A 14 -27.31 -6.39 32.33
CA SER A 14 -28.58 -5.71 32.59
C SER A 14 -28.46 -4.18 32.53
N LEU A 15 -27.37 -3.62 33.05
CA LEU A 15 -27.09 -2.19 32.97
C LEU A 15 -26.86 -1.73 31.51
N VAL A 16 -26.14 -2.52 30.72
CA VAL A 16 -25.92 -2.26 29.29
C VAL A 16 -27.24 -2.29 28.52
N GLU A 17 -28.11 -3.27 28.80
CA GLU A 17 -29.42 -3.36 28.16
C GLU A 17 -30.34 -2.19 28.53
N GLN A 18 -30.37 -1.80 29.81
CA GLN A 18 -31.14 -0.66 30.29
C GLN A 18 -30.64 0.66 29.68
N THR A 19 -29.32 0.81 29.54
CA THR A 19 -28.70 2.00 28.92
C THR A 19 -28.91 2.04 27.41
N ARG A 20 -28.91 0.88 26.74
CA ARG A 20 -29.16 0.75 25.30
C ARG A 20 -30.57 1.20 24.95
N GLY A 21 -31.57 0.82 25.75
CA GLY A 21 -32.97 1.09 25.47
C GLY A 21 -33.39 0.56 24.10
N ALA A 22 -34.15 1.35 23.32
CA ALA A 22 -34.62 1.00 21.98
C ALA A 22 -33.67 1.44 20.84
N ARG A 23 -32.44 1.88 21.16
CA ARG A 23 -31.51 2.35 20.13
C ARG A 23 -31.10 1.18 19.21
N PRO A 24 -31.23 1.32 17.87
CA PRO A 24 -30.78 0.29 16.95
C PRO A 24 -29.27 0.11 17.12
N MET A 25 -28.85 -1.12 17.33
CA MET A 25 -27.44 -1.48 17.45
C MET A 25 -26.93 -1.92 16.08
N ASN A 26 -25.63 -1.72 15.85
CA ASN A 26 -24.97 -2.19 14.65
C ASN A 26 -25.08 -3.72 14.58
N GLU A 27 -25.87 -4.24 13.65
CA GLU A 27 -26.05 -5.69 13.51
C GLU A 27 -24.75 -6.33 12.96
N PRO A 28 -24.17 -7.32 13.66
CA PRO A 28 -23.03 -8.09 13.14
C PRO A 28 -23.42 -8.74 11.80
N GLY A 29 -22.78 -8.32 10.71
CA GLY A 29 -23.02 -8.85 9.35
C GLY A 29 -23.60 -7.84 8.36
N LYS A 30 -24.33 -6.80 8.82
CA LYS A 30 -24.84 -5.73 7.93
C LYS A 30 -23.85 -4.59 7.72
N TRP A 31 -23.01 -4.30 8.72
CA TRP A 31 -22.04 -3.21 8.69
C TRP A 31 -20.70 -3.69 9.24
N LYS A 32 -19.61 -3.40 8.52
CA LYS A 32 -18.26 -3.63 9.02
C LYS A 32 -17.85 -2.40 9.84
N PRO A 33 -17.62 -2.51 11.16
CA PRO A 33 -17.22 -1.38 12.01
C PRO A 33 -15.79 -0.97 11.65
N TRP A 34 -15.66 -0.17 10.60
CA TRP A 34 -14.39 0.34 10.09
C TRP A 34 -14.35 1.84 10.33
N PHE A 35 -13.56 2.26 11.30
CA PHE A 35 -13.39 3.66 11.66
C PHE A 35 -12.00 3.90 12.26
N PRO A 36 -11.45 5.11 12.10
CA PRO A 36 -10.17 5.48 12.69
C PRO A 36 -10.32 5.73 14.19
N VAL A 37 -9.24 5.46 14.94
CA VAL A 37 -9.07 5.84 16.34
C VAL A 37 -7.84 6.75 16.44
N ILE A 38 -7.96 7.87 17.14
CA ILE A 38 -6.85 8.82 17.32
C ILE A 38 -6.18 8.56 18.66
N ASP A 39 -4.87 8.33 18.63
CA ASP A 39 -4.02 8.37 19.81
C ASP A 39 -3.62 9.81 20.12
N TYR A 40 -4.31 10.42 21.09
CA TYR A 40 -4.06 11.80 21.49
C TYR A 40 -2.71 12.02 22.18
N THR A 41 -2.03 10.96 22.63
CA THR A 41 -0.69 11.09 23.23
C THR A 41 0.37 11.37 22.17
N ARG A 42 0.17 10.87 20.95
CA ARG A 42 1.04 11.09 19.79
C ARG A 42 0.57 12.21 18.87
N CYS A 43 -0.74 12.48 18.84
CA CYS A 43 -1.29 13.49 17.94
C CYS A 43 -0.81 14.91 18.29
N THR A 44 -0.10 15.55 17.36
CA THR A 44 0.35 16.95 17.46
C THR A 44 -0.69 17.97 16.98
N ASN A 45 -1.93 17.53 16.72
CA ASN A 45 -3.02 18.39 16.24
C ASN A 45 -2.71 19.11 14.90
N CYS A 46 -1.92 18.50 14.01
CA CYS A 46 -1.44 19.09 12.75
C CYS A 46 -2.50 19.22 11.62
N MET A 47 -3.72 18.69 11.82
CA MET A 47 -4.86 18.75 10.88
C MET A 47 -4.66 18.13 9.49
N GLN A 48 -3.58 17.37 9.25
CA GLN A 48 -3.36 16.71 7.96
C GLN A 48 -4.43 15.65 7.65
N CYS A 49 -4.85 14.87 8.64
CA CYS A 49 -5.91 13.86 8.46
C CYS A 49 -7.27 14.47 8.10
N LEU A 50 -7.58 15.67 8.62
CA LEU A 50 -8.78 16.43 8.27
C LEU A 50 -8.75 16.81 6.78
N SER A 51 -7.66 17.43 6.34
CA SER A 51 -7.50 17.91 4.96
C SER A 51 -7.41 16.76 3.95
N PHE A 52 -6.88 15.62 4.37
CA PHE A 52 -6.67 14.45 3.51
C PHE A 52 -7.92 13.58 3.35
N CYS A 53 -8.85 13.57 4.33
CA CYS A 53 -10.01 12.68 4.29
C CYS A 53 -11.11 13.23 3.37
N LEU A 54 -11.32 12.60 2.22
CA LEU A 54 -12.42 12.95 1.30
C LEU A 54 -13.81 12.56 1.81
N PHE A 55 -13.89 11.75 2.87
CA PHE A 55 -15.15 11.21 3.39
C PHE A 55 -15.67 11.96 4.62
N ASP A 56 -15.08 13.12 4.95
CA ASP A 56 -15.56 13.97 6.05
C ASP A 56 -15.66 13.23 7.40
N VAL A 57 -14.72 12.33 7.66
CA VAL A 57 -14.70 11.50 8.88
C VAL A 57 -14.27 12.31 10.11
N TYR A 58 -13.42 13.31 9.90
CA TYR A 58 -12.82 14.14 10.94
C TYR A 58 -13.48 15.51 11.00
N GLY A 59 -13.50 16.09 12.19
CA GLY A 59 -13.89 17.48 12.41
C GLY A 59 -13.05 18.11 13.52
N VAL A 60 -13.35 19.37 13.83
CA VAL A 60 -12.64 20.15 14.83
C VAL A 60 -13.59 20.46 15.98
N SER A 61 -13.14 20.26 17.23
CA SER A 61 -13.90 20.60 18.43
C SER A 61 -13.94 22.12 18.69
N ALA A 62 -14.76 22.54 19.65
CA ALA A 62 -14.77 23.93 20.12
C ALA A 62 -13.38 24.42 20.61
N ASP A 63 -12.58 23.51 21.17
CA ASP A 63 -11.21 23.79 21.65
C ASP A 63 -10.15 23.67 20.53
N HIS A 64 -10.57 23.70 19.26
CA HIS A 64 -9.69 23.54 18.10
C HIS A 64 -8.88 22.24 18.06
N LYS A 65 -9.41 21.14 18.63
CA LYS A 65 -8.78 19.81 18.59
C LYS A 65 -9.39 18.94 17.51
N ILE A 66 -8.56 18.20 16.80
CA ILE A 66 -9.00 17.19 15.84
C ILE A 66 -9.79 16.09 16.55
N GLN A 67 -10.94 15.72 16.00
CA GLN A 67 -11.78 14.64 16.52
C GLN A 67 -12.37 13.83 15.37
N VAL A 68 -12.71 12.57 15.64
CA VAL A 68 -13.50 11.76 14.70
C VAL A 68 -14.97 12.04 14.99
N GLN A 69 -15.67 12.65 14.03
CA GLN A 69 -17.07 13.07 14.20
C GLN A 69 -18.03 12.15 13.42
N ASN A 70 -17.65 11.76 12.21
CA ASN A 70 -18.50 10.96 11.31
C ASN A 70 -17.86 9.58 11.05
N ASN A 71 -17.84 8.73 12.08
CA ASN A 71 -17.26 7.37 12.01
C ASN A 71 -17.82 6.54 10.85
N ASP A 72 -19.13 6.68 10.59
CA ASP A 72 -19.86 5.88 9.61
C ASP A 72 -19.50 6.23 8.16
N ASN A 73 -18.96 7.43 7.92
CA ASN A 73 -18.53 7.84 6.59
C ASN A 73 -17.19 7.21 6.19
N CYS A 74 -16.47 6.57 7.12
CA CYS A 74 -15.16 6.02 6.82
C CYS A 74 -15.27 4.87 5.80
N LYS A 75 -14.67 5.07 4.62
CA LYS A 75 -14.64 4.05 3.57
C LYS A 75 -13.97 2.78 4.10
N THR A 76 -14.72 1.67 4.10
CA THR A 76 -14.24 0.37 4.55
C THR A 76 -12.90 0.00 3.91
N ASN A 77 -11.95 -0.46 4.72
CA ASN A 77 -10.60 -0.86 4.33
C ASN A 77 -9.72 0.27 3.75
N CYS A 78 -10.02 1.55 4.00
CA CYS A 78 -9.18 2.68 3.63
C CYS A 78 -8.33 3.17 4.82
N PRO A 79 -7.02 2.84 4.92
CA PRO A 79 -6.14 3.30 5.99
C PRO A 79 -5.35 4.57 5.63
N ALA A 80 -5.79 5.31 4.61
CA ALA A 80 -4.94 6.32 3.97
C ALA A 80 -4.60 7.50 4.91
N CYS A 81 -5.52 7.91 5.77
CA CYS A 81 -5.28 8.91 6.82
C CYS A 81 -4.26 8.46 7.89
N SER A 82 -4.08 7.15 8.10
CA SER A 82 -3.03 6.63 8.99
C SER A 82 -1.64 6.75 8.37
N ARG A 83 -1.54 6.57 7.05
CA ARG A 83 -0.28 6.67 6.31
C ARG A 83 0.23 8.11 6.19
N VAL A 84 -0.67 9.10 6.13
CA VAL A 84 -0.30 10.52 6.04
C VAL A 84 0.00 11.15 7.40
N CYS A 85 -0.30 10.47 8.51
CA CYS A 85 -0.08 11.02 9.84
C CYS A 85 1.41 10.97 10.21
N PRO A 86 2.07 12.11 10.49
CA PRO A 86 3.52 12.17 10.71
C PRO A 86 3.94 11.47 12.01
N GLU A 87 3.05 11.47 13.00
CA GLU A 87 3.26 10.84 14.31
C GLU A 87 2.61 9.44 14.39
N VAL A 88 2.11 8.91 13.26
CA VAL A 88 1.44 7.60 13.18
C VAL A 88 0.30 7.47 14.23
N ALA A 89 -0.33 8.59 14.60
CA ALA A 89 -1.30 8.67 15.70
C ALA A 89 -2.69 8.13 15.32
N ILE A 90 -2.97 7.94 14.03
CA ILE A 90 -4.25 7.42 13.54
C ILE A 90 -4.15 5.90 13.37
N MET A 91 -5.02 5.16 14.04
CA MET A 91 -5.03 3.71 14.07
C MET A 91 -6.36 3.14 13.55
N PHE A 92 -6.32 1.93 13.01
CA PHE A 92 -7.47 1.15 12.57
C PHE A 92 -7.39 -0.25 13.18
N PRO A 93 -8.06 -0.52 14.31
CA PRO A 93 -7.93 -1.79 15.04
C PRO A 93 -8.28 -3.05 14.23
N LYS A 94 -9.03 -2.91 13.12
CA LYS A 94 -9.40 -4.03 12.23
C LYS A 94 -8.47 -4.19 11.02
N TYR A 95 -7.48 -3.33 10.87
CA TYR A 95 -6.49 -3.45 9.82
C TYR A 95 -5.51 -4.60 10.12
N GLN A 96 -5.00 -5.25 9.09
CA GLN A 96 -4.22 -6.50 9.25
C GLN A 96 -2.74 -6.27 9.55
N GLY A 97 -2.19 -5.07 9.30
CA GLY A 97 -0.74 -4.81 9.42
C GLY A 97 -0.40 -3.71 10.42
N GLY A 98 0.61 -3.97 11.26
CA GLY A 98 1.24 -2.94 12.09
C GLY A 98 2.05 -1.92 11.29
N PRO A 99 2.23 -0.69 11.81
CA PRO A 99 1.68 -0.15 13.07
C PRO A 99 0.24 0.38 12.97
N ILE A 100 -0.38 0.31 11.78
CA ILE A 100 -1.70 0.92 11.51
C ILE A 100 -2.80 0.28 12.37
N ASN A 101 -2.68 -1.01 12.72
CA ASN A 101 -3.61 -1.72 13.59
C ASN A 101 -3.49 -1.36 15.09
N GLY A 102 -2.50 -0.54 15.47
CA GLY A 102 -2.20 -0.22 16.86
C GLY A 102 -1.06 -1.05 17.48
N ASP A 103 -0.35 -1.86 16.69
CA ASP A 103 0.90 -2.51 17.14
C ASP A 103 1.98 -1.46 17.48
N GLU A 104 3.00 -1.90 18.21
CA GLU A 104 4.12 -1.04 18.63
C GLU A 104 4.76 -0.31 17.44
N VAL A 105 4.93 1.02 17.59
CA VAL A 105 5.49 1.86 16.53
C VAL A 105 7.01 1.94 16.69
N SER A 106 7.74 1.48 15.67
CA SER A 106 9.20 1.56 15.66
C SER A 106 9.70 2.93 15.19
N ALA A 107 10.98 3.24 15.45
CA ALA A 107 11.62 4.45 14.92
C ALA A 107 11.61 4.49 13.37
N ALA A 108 11.61 3.33 12.70
CA ALA A 108 11.55 3.25 11.25
C ALA A 108 10.16 3.65 10.67
N ASP A 109 9.09 3.45 11.44
CA ASP A 109 7.73 3.80 11.00
C ASP A 109 7.51 5.31 10.97
N HIS A 110 8.15 6.04 11.88
CA HIS A 110 8.20 7.51 11.87
C HIS A 110 9.03 8.07 10.69
N GLY A 111 9.87 7.25 10.07
CA GLY A 111 10.82 7.66 9.02
C GLY A 111 10.26 7.65 7.60
N ARG A 112 9.16 6.92 7.34
CA ARG A 112 8.62 6.75 5.97
C ARG A 112 8.13 8.06 5.34
N GLU A 113 7.64 9.00 6.15
CA GLU A 113 7.19 10.33 5.69
C GLU A 113 8.27 11.40 5.89
N LYS A 114 9.15 11.29 6.91
CA LYS A 114 10.32 12.18 7.05
C LYS A 114 11.22 12.17 5.81
N MET A 115 11.21 11.08 5.05
CA MET A 115 11.93 10.99 3.77
C MET A 115 11.28 11.80 2.61
N LYS A 116 10.02 12.23 2.74
CA LYS A 116 9.34 13.10 1.76
C LYS A 116 9.34 14.58 2.17
N VAL A 117 9.54 14.88 3.45
CA VAL A 117 9.52 16.25 4.01
C VAL A 117 10.94 16.74 4.32
N ASP A 118 11.95 16.24 3.62
CA ASP A 118 13.24 16.94 3.58
C ASP A 118 13.36 17.72 2.27
N ILE A 119 12.52 18.75 2.20
CA ILE A 119 12.53 19.73 1.10
C ILE A 119 13.91 20.42 1.02
N SER A 120 14.63 20.54 2.14
CA SER A 120 15.98 21.11 2.18
C SER A 120 17.03 20.15 1.61
N SER A 121 16.89 18.83 1.81
CA SER A 121 17.74 17.83 1.14
C SER A 121 17.36 17.61 -0.34
N LEU A 122 16.08 17.78 -0.70
CA LEU A 122 15.58 17.67 -2.08
C LEU A 122 15.83 18.92 -2.93
N LEU A 123 15.81 20.12 -2.34
CA LEU A 123 16.07 21.40 -3.02
C LEU A 123 17.50 21.92 -2.80
N GLY A 124 18.18 21.47 -1.74
CA GLY A 124 19.57 21.86 -1.40
C GLY A 124 20.62 20.82 -1.81
N GLY A 125 20.22 19.64 -2.27
CA GLY A 125 21.12 18.70 -2.94
C GLY A 125 21.36 19.08 -4.39
N ASP A 126 22.50 18.66 -4.96
CA ASP A 126 22.77 18.81 -6.39
C ASP A 126 21.77 17.97 -7.21
N ILE A 127 20.68 18.63 -7.63
CA ILE A 127 19.60 18.06 -8.45
C ILE A 127 20.18 17.40 -9.70
N TYR A 128 21.27 17.94 -10.26
CA TYR A 128 21.92 17.40 -11.44
C TYR A 128 22.68 16.10 -11.14
N ALA A 129 23.29 15.97 -9.96
CA ALA A 129 23.88 14.71 -9.51
C ALA A 129 22.80 13.64 -9.32
N ALA A 130 21.71 13.95 -8.62
CA ALA A 130 20.60 13.01 -8.42
C ALA A 130 19.93 12.61 -9.76
N LEU A 131 19.77 13.56 -10.68
CA LEU A 131 19.27 13.29 -12.03
C LEU A 131 20.26 12.44 -12.84
N LYS A 132 21.57 12.69 -12.72
CA LYS A 132 22.63 11.92 -13.36
C LYS A 132 22.66 10.48 -12.82
N ASP A 133 22.56 10.28 -11.53
CA ASP A 133 22.54 8.96 -10.88
C ASP A 133 21.29 8.17 -11.27
N ARG A 134 20.11 8.82 -11.26
CA ARG A 134 18.88 8.21 -11.77
C ARG A 134 19.00 7.84 -13.24
N SER A 135 19.62 8.69 -14.06
CA SER A 135 19.86 8.40 -15.47
C SER A 135 20.86 7.25 -15.67
N ALA A 136 21.88 7.13 -14.82
CA ALA A 136 22.87 6.06 -14.85
C ALA A 136 22.27 4.71 -14.40
N ALA A 137 21.48 4.70 -13.32
CA ALA A 137 20.75 3.53 -12.88
C ALA A 137 19.71 3.09 -13.92
N ALA A 138 18.99 4.04 -14.53
CA ALA A 138 18.02 3.76 -15.59
C ALA A 138 18.69 3.35 -16.91
N LYS A 139 19.93 3.77 -17.19
CA LYS A 139 20.70 3.29 -18.35
C LYS A 139 20.80 1.76 -18.33
N SER A 140 20.98 1.09 -17.21
CA SER A 140 20.94 -0.39 -17.19
C SER A 140 19.63 -1.00 -17.75
N ARG A 141 18.52 -0.27 -17.67
CA ARG A 141 17.18 -0.66 -18.18
C ARG A 141 16.94 -0.21 -19.62
N PHE A 142 17.61 0.84 -20.08
CA PHE A 142 17.42 1.49 -21.37
C PHE A 142 18.67 1.54 -22.25
N SER A 143 19.76 0.88 -21.85
CA SER A 143 21.00 0.79 -22.60
C SER A 143 20.70 0.21 -23.97
N LYS A 144 21.37 0.76 -24.98
CA LYS A 144 21.22 0.35 -26.39
C LYS A 144 21.49 -1.16 -26.58
N GLU A 145 22.25 -1.74 -25.66
CA GLU A 145 22.40 -3.18 -25.45
C GLU A 145 21.51 -3.67 -24.30
N ARG A 146 20.19 -3.70 -24.52
CA ARG A 146 19.33 -4.59 -23.74
C ARG A 146 19.86 -6.00 -23.98
N SER A 147 20.58 -6.59 -23.02
CA SER A 147 21.16 -7.93 -23.18
C SER A 147 20.03 -8.90 -23.59
N PRO A 148 19.98 -9.33 -24.86
CA PRO A 148 18.86 -10.10 -25.38
C PRO A 148 18.71 -11.40 -24.57
N ASP A 149 19.83 -11.94 -24.11
CA ASP A 149 19.93 -13.16 -23.33
C ASP A 149 19.11 -13.10 -22.03
N LYS A 150 19.18 -12.00 -21.26
CA LYS A 150 18.36 -11.84 -20.05
C LYS A 150 16.86 -11.80 -20.35
N ALA A 151 16.46 -11.20 -21.48
CA ALA A 151 15.04 -11.16 -21.87
C ALA A 151 14.55 -12.53 -22.35
N LEU A 152 15.41 -13.31 -23.00
CA LEU A 152 15.12 -14.69 -23.41
C LEU A 152 15.02 -15.61 -22.20
N ASP A 153 15.92 -15.49 -21.22
CA ASP A 153 15.92 -16.31 -20.02
C ASP A 153 14.70 -16.04 -19.13
N GLU A 154 14.30 -14.79 -18.94
CA GLU A 154 13.08 -14.45 -18.20
C GLU A 154 11.81 -14.96 -18.92
N ARG A 155 11.78 -14.93 -20.26
CA ARG A 155 10.69 -15.52 -21.05
C ARG A 155 10.63 -17.04 -20.91
N LYS A 156 11.77 -17.73 -20.98
CA LYS A 156 11.86 -19.19 -20.78
C LYS A 156 11.35 -19.58 -19.39
N LYS A 157 11.81 -18.89 -18.33
CA LYS A 157 11.33 -19.11 -16.96
C LYS A 157 9.82 -18.87 -16.82
N CYS A 158 9.29 -17.84 -17.47
CA CYS A 158 7.86 -17.54 -17.45
C CYS A 158 7.05 -18.64 -18.15
N LEU A 159 7.48 -19.08 -19.34
CA LEU A 159 6.85 -20.19 -20.06
C LEU A 159 6.84 -21.48 -19.23
N THR A 160 7.97 -21.84 -18.60
CA THR A 160 8.04 -23.04 -17.74
C THR A 160 7.05 -22.96 -16.57
N LYS A 161 6.92 -21.79 -15.92
CA LYS A 161 5.94 -21.58 -14.84
C LYS A 161 4.49 -21.67 -15.34
N LEU A 162 4.19 -21.05 -16.47
CA LEU A 162 2.85 -21.08 -17.05
C LEU A 162 2.41 -22.50 -17.45
N VAL A 163 3.35 -23.32 -17.93
CA VAL A 163 3.12 -24.75 -18.21
C VAL A 163 2.90 -25.53 -16.91
N SER A 164 3.70 -25.28 -15.86
CA SER A 164 3.57 -26.01 -14.58
C SER A 164 2.27 -25.71 -13.84
N ASP A 165 1.80 -24.46 -13.90
CA ASP A 165 0.65 -24.02 -13.13
C ASP A 165 -0.68 -24.51 -13.73
N GLY A 166 -0.69 -24.98 -15.00
CA GLY A 166 -1.84 -25.66 -15.61
C GLY A 166 -3.09 -24.82 -15.85
N PHE A 167 -3.05 -23.51 -15.54
CA PHE A 167 -4.18 -22.58 -15.69
C PHE A 167 -4.44 -22.12 -17.14
N ILE A 168 -3.54 -22.43 -18.08
CA ILE A 168 -3.63 -21.96 -19.47
C ILE A 168 -3.95 -23.14 -20.40
N PRO A 169 -5.01 -23.06 -21.24
CA PRO A 169 -5.34 -24.08 -22.23
C PRO A 169 -4.18 -24.35 -23.19
N MET A 170 -3.96 -25.62 -23.55
CA MET A 170 -2.84 -26.03 -24.41
C MET A 170 -2.85 -25.38 -25.79
N ASP A 171 -4.03 -25.08 -26.35
CA ASP A 171 -4.14 -24.39 -27.65
C ASP A 171 -3.57 -22.97 -27.62
N VAL A 172 -3.67 -22.29 -26.47
CA VAL A 172 -3.11 -20.95 -26.28
C VAL A 172 -1.59 -21.01 -26.14
N LEU A 173 -1.06 -22.04 -25.46
CA LEU A 173 0.38 -22.26 -25.36
C LEU A 173 1.00 -22.66 -26.70
N ALA A 174 0.29 -23.44 -27.53
CA ALA A 174 0.72 -23.81 -28.87
C ALA A 174 0.73 -22.63 -29.86
N SER A 175 0.01 -21.56 -29.54
CA SER A 175 0.03 -20.30 -30.31
C SER A 175 1.22 -19.39 -29.98
N LEU A 176 1.99 -19.72 -28.93
CA LEU A 176 3.19 -18.96 -28.57
C LEU A 176 4.36 -19.35 -29.48
N PRO A 177 5.24 -18.40 -29.86
CA PRO A 177 6.41 -18.69 -30.69
C PRO A 177 7.32 -19.74 -30.04
N SER A 178 7.84 -20.67 -30.84
CA SER A 178 8.76 -21.69 -30.33
C SER A 178 10.08 -21.05 -29.87
N PRO A 179 10.85 -21.71 -28.98
CA PRO A 179 12.16 -21.21 -28.54
C PRO A 179 13.09 -20.86 -29.70
N ASP A 180 13.07 -21.65 -30.77
CA ASP A 180 13.89 -21.44 -31.96
C ASP A 180 13.43 -20.22 -32.79
N GLU A 181 12.11 -20.02 -32.91
CA GLU A 181 11.56 -18.82 -33.55
C GLU A 181 11.89 -17.55 -32.78
N ILE A 182 11.92 -17.63 -31.44
CA ILE A 182 12.29 -16.51 -30.59
C ILE A 182 13.77 -16.17 -30.77
N LEU A 183 14.66 -17.17 -30.84
CA LEU A 183 16.09 -16.98 -31.09
C LEU A 183 16.34 -16.34 -32.45
N ARG A 184 15.73 -16.88 -33.51
CA ARG A 184 15.83 -16.31 -34.87
C ARG A 184 15.36 -14.85 -34.91
N LYS A 185 14.19 -14.55 -34.32
CA LYS A 185 13.68 -13.16 -34.24
C LYS A 185 14.62 -12.24 -33.43
N ALA A 186 15.28 -12.77 -32.40
CA ALA A 186 16.24 -12.01 -31.61
C ALA A 186 17.53 -11.70 -32.40
N GLU A 187 18.03 -12.65 -33.19
CA GLU A 187 19.19 -12.46 -34.08
C GLU A 187 18.89 -11.44 -35.19
N GLU A 188 17.72 -11.55 -35.83
CA GLU A 188 17.27 -10.58 -36.84
C GLU A 188 17.14 -9.17 -36.26
N ALA A 189 16.60 -9.04 -35.05
CA ALA A 189 16.51 -7.76 -34.36
C ALA A 189 17.89 -7.20 -34.00
N LYS A 190 18.83 -8.06 -33.59
CA LYS A 190 20.23 -7.69 -33.32
C LYS A 190 20.92 -7.19 -34.59
N ALA A 191 20.74 -7.88 -35.72
CA ALA A 191 21.29 -7.47 -37.01
C ALA A 191 20.72 -6.11 -37.48
N LYS A 192 19.41 -5.89 -37.35
CA LYS A 192 18.77 -4.60 -37.64
C LYS A 192 19.28 -3.48 -36.75
N ALA A 193 19.48 -3.75 -35.46
CA ALA A 193 20.03 -2.78 -34.52
C ALA A 193 21.49 -2.41 -34.86
N ALA A 194 22.31 -3.40 -35.23
CA ALA A 194 23.69 -3.17 -35.66
C ALA A 194 23.77 -2.35 -36.96
N ALA A 195 22.89 -2.63 -37.94
CA ALA A 195 22.80 -1.85 -39.17
C ALA A 195 22.36 -0.39 -38.91
N ALA A 196 21.37 -0.18 -38.03
CA ALA A 196 20.94 1.16 -37.65
C ALA A 196 22.01 1.94 -36.88
N LEU A 197 22.86 1.25 -36.12
CA LEU A 197 24.02 1.84 -35.44
C LEU A 197 25.10 2.26 -36.44
N ALA A 198 25.42 1.40 -37.41
CA ALA A 198 26.39 1.71 -38.46
C ALA A 198 25.95 2.88 -39.36
N ALA A 199 24.64 3.07 -39.54
CA ALA A 199 24.08 4.21 -40.28
C ALA A 199 24.02 5.53 -39.49
N GLN A 200 24.26 5.50 -38.17
CA GLN A 200 24.27 6.67 -37.28
C GLN A 200 25.70 7.15 -36.94
N ALA A 201 26.72 6.44 -37.40
CA ALA A 201 28.14 6.77 -37.25
C ALA A 201 28.67 7.44 -38.52
#